data_AF-A0A164F3P1-F1
#
_entry.id   AF-A0A164F3P1-F1
#
_cell.length_a   1.000
_cell.length_b   1.000
_cell.length_c   1.000
_cell.angle_alpha   90.00
_cell.angle_beta   90.00
_cell.angle_gamma   90.00
#
_symmetry.space_group_name_H-M   'P 1'
#
loop_
_entity.id
_entity.type
_entity.pdbx_description
1 polymer ?
#
loop_
_entity_poly.entity_id
_entity_poly.type
_entity_poly.pdbx_seq_one_letter_code
_entity_poly.pdbx_strand_id
1 'polypeptide(L)'
;NLLKAMYGKPDVLIEAHTHKLATLQPVKDIADAAALRCFQLTIQSHINALEALGVARTSHGCLLGSSILRSIPLKLQAKWAESATNKVTDIYQVLKFIEEQVEAG
;
A
#
# COMPACT_ATOMS: atom_id res chain seq x y z
N ASN A 1 3.24 12.61 31.41
CA ASN A 1 4.04 12.37 30.19
C ASN A 1 3.16 12.61 28.97
N LEU A 2 3.21 13.80 28.36
CA LEU A 2 2.37 14.18 27.20
C LEU A 2 2.59 13.23 26.00
N LEU A 3 3.82 12.75 25.84
CA LEU A 3 4.19 11.79 24.81
C LEU A 3 3.37 10.49 24.94
N LYS A 4 3.23 9.90 26.13
CA LYS A 4 2.40 8.69 26.31
C LYS A 4 0.90 8.93 26.09
N ALA A 5 0.40 10.15 26.21
CA ALA A 5 -1.00 10.47 25.90
C ALA A 5 -1.22 10.71 24.40
N MET A 6 -0.20 11.19 23.68
CA MET A 6 -0.21 11.35 22.22
C MET A 6 0.10 10.04 21.46
N TYR A 7 0.97 9.19 22.01
CA TYR A 7 1.29 7.84 21.52
C TYR A 7 0.44 6.74 22.19
N GLY A 8 -0.50 7.11 23.06
CA GLY A 8 -1.19 6.21 23.99
C GLY A 8 -2.38 5.45 23.45
N LYS A 9 -2.70 5.61 22.18
CA LYS A 9 -3.83 4.93 21.54
C LYS A 9 -3.33 4.25 20.27
N PRO A 10 -2.66 3.09 20.39
CA PRO A 10 -2.25 2.30 19.22
C PRO A 10 -3.40 2.12 18.23
N ASP A 11 -4.63 1.93 18.70
CA ASP A 11 -5.83 1.81 17.85
C ASP A 11 -6.08 3.03 16.96
N VAL A 12 -5.87 4.26 17.47
CA VAL A 12 -6.03 5.49 16.69
C VAL A 12 -4.97 5.60 15.60
N LEU A 13 -3.73 5.17 15.90
CA LEU A 13 -2.66 5.16 14.92
C LEU A 13 -2.88 4.07 13.85
N ILE A 14 -3.35 2.89 14.27
CA ILE A 14 -3.75 1.80 13.38
C ILE A 14 -4.85 2.27 12.43
N GLU A 15 -5.90 2.91 12.96
CA GLU A 15 -6.99 3.46 12.16
C GLU A 15 -6.48 4.53 11.18
N ALA A 16 -5.64 5.46 11.65
CA ALA A 16 -5.08 6.52 10.79
C ALA A 16 -4.24 5.95 9.62
N HIS A 17 -3.38 4.96 9.89
CA HIS A 17 -2.59 4.30 8.85
C HIS A 17 -3.45 3.49 7.88
N THR A 18 -4.44 2.76 8.41
CA THR A 18 -5.39 1.98 7.60
C THR A 18 -6.23 2.89 6.69
N HIS A 19 -6.73 3.99 7.24
CA HIS A 19 -7.47 5.00 6.50
C HIS A 19 -6.61 5.62 5.40
N LYS A 20 -5.35 5.99 5.71
CA LYS A 20 -4.43 6.52 4.70
C LYS A 20 -4.18 5.56 3.56
N LEU A 21 -4.00 4.26 3.84
CA LEU A 21 -3.87 3.22 2.80
C LEU A 21 -5.15 3.06 1.96
N ALA A 22 -6.34 3.20 2.57
CA ALA A 22 -7.61 3.14 1.86
C ALA A 22 -7.91 4.38 1.01
N THR A 23 -7.39 5.55 1.40
CA THR A 23 -7.62 6.84 0.72
C THR A 23 -6.37 7.38 0.02
N LEU A 24 -5.46 6.51 -0.42
CA LEU A 24 -4.26 6.94 -1.15
C LEU A 24 -4.66 7.70 -2.41
N GLN A 25 -3.96 8.79 -2.69
CA GLN A 25 -4.14 9.49 -3.95
C GLN A 25 -3.72 8.58 -5.11
N PRO A 26 -4.58 8.38 -6.12
CA PRO A 26 -4.23 7.54 -7.25
C PRO A 26 -3.10 8.13 -8.10
N VAL A 27 -2.22 7.27 -8.58
CA VAL A 27 -1.26 7.60 -9.63
C VAL A 27 -2.00 7.56 -10.97
N LYS A 28 -1.96 8.66 -11.73
CA LYS A 28 -2.76 8.83 -12.95
C LYS A 28 -2.03 8.37 -14.21
N ASP A 29 -0.73 8.63 -14.28
CA ASP A 29 0.09 8.33 -15.44
C ASP A 29 1.17 7.31 -15.07
N ILE A 30 1.31 6.29 -15.91
CA ILE A 30 2.36 5.28 -15.81
C ILE A 30 3.74 5.86 -16.16
N ALA A 31 3.80 6.93 -16.96
CA ALA A 31 5.05 7.60 -17.31
C ALA A 31 5.61 8.47 -16.17
N ASP A 32 4.81 8.75 -15.14
CA ASP A 32 5.26 9.49 -13.96
C ASP A 32 5.93 8.56 -12.95
N ALA A 33 7.16 8.15 -13.26
CA ALA A 33 7.96 7.24 -12.42
C ALA A 33 8.20 7.82 -11.02
N ALA A 34 8.30 9.14 -10.89
CA ALA A 34 8.46 9.81 -9.61
C ALA A 34 7.20 9.67 -8.74
N ALA A 35 6.01 9.90 -9.30
CA ALA A 35 4.75 9.68 -8.59
C ALA A 35 4.56 8.21 -8.20
N LEU A 36 4.91 7.27 -9.09
CA LEU A 36 4.81 5.84 -8.79
C LEU A 36 5.77 5.41 -7.67
N ARG A 37 7.00 5.92 -7.66
CA ARG A 37 7.97 5.70 -6.58
C ARG A 37 7.51 6.31 -5.25
N CYS A 38 7.01 7.55 -5.26
CA CYS A 38 6.45 8.17 -4.07
C CYS A 38 5.25 7.38 -3.51
N PHE A 39 4.40 6.86 -4.39
CA PHE A 39 3.26 6.01 -4.02
C PHE A 39 3.73 4.70 -3.36
N GLN A 40 4.72 4.02 -3.94
CA GLN A 40 5.32 2.80 -3.38
C GLN A 40 5.94 3.03 -1.99
N LEU A 41 6.77 4.06 -1.84
CA LEU A 41 7.39 4.42 -0.56
C LEU A 41 6.35 4.79 0.51
N THR A 42 5.28 5.48 0.12
CA THR A 42 4.18 5.84 1.04
C THR A 42 3.46 4.60 1.58
N ILE A 43 3.13 3.65 0.71
CA ILE A 43 2.51 2.39 1.12
C ILE A 43 3.43 1.62 2.06
N GLN A 44 4.70 1.46 1.69
CA GLN A 44 5.67 0.72 2.49
C GLN A 44 5.84 1.33 3.89
N SER A 45 5.90 2.66 3.99
CA SER A 45 6.01 3.38 5.26
C SER A 45 4.81 3.10 6.18
N HIS A 46 3.59 3.18 5.66
CA HIS A 46 2.38 2.89 6.45
C HIS A 46 2.28 1.43 6.88
N ILE A 47 2.68 0.49 6.03
CA ILE A 47 2.66 -0.92 6.43
C ILE A 47 3.72 -1.20 7.49
N ASN A 48 4.93 -0.67 7.36
CA ASN A 48 5.97 -0.83 8.38
C ASN A 48 5.53 -0.22 9.73
N ALA A 49 4.80 0.90 9.71
CA ALA A 49 4.22 1.50 10.92
C ALA A 49 3.15 0.60 11.57
N LEU A 50 2.27 0.00 10.76
CA LEU A 50 1.26 -0.95 11.23
C LEU A 50 1.90 -2.19 11.88
N GLU A 51 2.97 -2.72 11.29
CA GLU A 51 3.73 -3.83 11.89
C GLU A 51 4.40 -3.45 13.21
N ALA A 52 4.99 -2.25 13.28
CA ALA A 52 5.58 -1.75 14.52
C ALA A 52 4.53 -1.56 15.64
N LEU A 53 3.26 -1.38 15.27
CA LEU A 53 2.11 -1.32 16.18
C LEU A 53 1.53 -2.72 16.50
N GLY A 54 2.12 -3.80 15.98
CA GLY A 54 1.70 -5.18 16.24
C GLY A 54 0.57 -5.68 15.35
N VAL A 55 0.19 -4.92 14.30
CA VAL A 55 -0.82 -5.36 13.34
C VAL A 55 -0.18 -6.32 12.35
N ALA A 56 -0.59 -7.58 12.39
CA ALA A 56 -0.17 -8.56 11.41
C ALA A 56 -0.60 -8.12 10.01
N ARG A 57 0.36 -8.10 9.08
CA ARG A 57 0.15 -7.65 7.69
C ARG A 57 -0.95 -8.46 6.96
N THR A 58 -1.14 -9.72 7.36
CA THR A 58 -2.17 -10.64 6.86
C THR A 58 -3.59 -10.22 7.24
N SER A 59 -3.78 -9.46 8.32
CA SER A 59 -5.09 -9.02 8.81
C SER A 59 -5.81 -8.09 7.83
N HIS A 60 -5.05 -7.46 6.93
CA HIS A 60 -5.58 -6.50 5.96
C HIS A 60 -5.15 -6.77 4.51
N GLY A 61 -4.36 -7.81 4.27
CA GLY A 61 -3.65 -8.04 3.00
C GLY A 61 -4.57 -8.03 1.77
N CYS A 62 -5.71 -8.72 1.83
CA CYS A 62 -6.60 -8.84 0.67
C CYS A 62 -7.37 -7.53 0.37
N LEU A 63 -7.92 -6.88 1.40
CA LEU A 63 -8.70 -5.64 1.22
C LEU A 63 -7.81 -4.46 0.82
N LEU A 64 -6.67 -4.30 1.51
CA LEU A 64 -5.71 -3.23 1.20
C LEU A 64 -5.01 -3.49 -0.13
N GLY A 65 -4.66 -4.74 -0.44
CA GLY A 65 -4.09 -5.11 -1.73
C GLY A 65 -5.01 -4.73 -2.90
N SER A 66 -6.30 -5.06 -2.81
CA SER A 66 -7.28 -4.62 -3.81
C SER A 66 -7.46 -3.09 -3.86
N SER A 67 -7.41 -2.40 -2.73
CA SER A 67 -7.52 -0.93 -2.70
C SER A 67 -6.33 -0.26 -3.36
N ILE A 68 -5.12 -0.71 -3.07
CA ILE A 68 -3.87 -0.22 -3.65
C ILE A 68 -3.86 -0.45 -5.16
N LEU A 69 -4.28 -1.62 -5.63
CA LEU A 69 -4.40 -1.91 -7.07
C LEU A 69 -5.38 -0.97 -7.78
N ARG A 70 -6.48 -0.56 -7.14
CA ARG A 70 -7.40 0.41 -7.74
C ARG A 70 -6.82 1.83 -7.82
N SER A 71 -5.75 2.11 -7.09
CA SER A 71 -5.09 3.42 -7.04
C SER A 71 -3.87 3.54 -7.97
N ILE A 72 -3.52 2.50 -8.71
CA ILE A 72 -2.49 2.57 -9.77
C ILE A 72 -3.13 2.73 -11.16
N PRO A 73 -2.41 3.20 -12.19
CA PRO A 73 -2.95 3.37 -13.55
C PRO A 73 -3.55 2.09 -14.13
N LEU A 74 -4.65 2.21 -14.89
CA LEU A 74 -5.37 1.07 -15.50
C LEU A 74 -4.46 0.14 -16.31
N LYS A 75 -3.45 0.69 -17.01
CA LYS A 75 -2.46 -0.12 -17.74
C LYS A 75 -1.68 -1.06 -16.83
N LEU A 76 -1.33 -0.61 -15.62
CA LEU A 76 -0.68 -1.46 -14.63
C LEU A 76 -1.64 -2.46 -14.00
N GLN A 77 -2.92 -2.09 -13.82
CA GLN A 77 -3.95 -3.04 -13.38
C GLN A 77 -4.12 -4.19 -14.38
N ALA A 78 -4.10 -3.88 -15.70
CA ALA A 78 -4.16 -4.90 -16.75
C ALA A 78 -2.93 -5.82 -16.72
N LYS A 79 -1.71 -5.25 -16.63
CA LYS A 79 -0.47 -6.03 -16.47
C LYS A 79 -0.50 -6.94 -15.23
N TRP A 80 -1.06 -6.44 -14.12
CA TRP A 80 -1.27 -7.23 -12.91
C TRP A 80 -2.25 -8.39 -13.17
N ALA A 81 -3.38 -8.12 -13.83
CA ALA A 81 -4.37 -9.16 -14.12
C ALA A 81 -3.81 -10.28 -15.02
N GLU A 82 -2.91 -9.96 -15.94
CA GLU A 82 -2.19 -10.93 -16.77
C GLU A 82 -1.20 -11.79 -15.96
N SER A 83 -0.58 -11.23 -14.92
CA SER A 83 0.40 -11.93 -14.07
C SER A 83 -0.24 -12.69 -12.90
N ALA A 84 -1.41 -12.24 -12.43
CA ALA A 84 -2.14 -12.80 -11.29
C ALA A 84 -2.97 -14.04 -11.68
N THR A 85 -2.30 -15.13 -12.03
CA THR A 85 -2.96 -16.44 -12.25
C THR A 85 -3.48 -17.02 -10.92
N ASN A 86 -4.78 -16.89 -10.66
CA ASN A 86 -5.53 -17.55 -9.55
C ASN A 86 -5.02 -17.32 -8.12
N LYS A 87 -4.26 -16.25 -7.86
CA LYS A 87 -3.75 -15.94 -6.51
C LYS A 87 -4.64 -14.93 -5.80
N VAL A 88 -4.87 -15.16 -4.51
CA VAL A 88 -5.41 -14.13 -3.61
C VAL A 88 -4.48 -12.92 -3.69
N THR A 89 -5.05 -11.73 -3.94
CA THR A 89 -4.30 -10.48 -3.98
C THR A 89 -3.70 -10.21 -2.62
N ASP A 90 -2.42 -10.54 -2.47
CA ASP A 90 -1.64 -10.24 -1.28
C ASP A 90 -0.90 -8.92 -1.44
N ILE A 91 -0.80 -8.16 -0.34
CA ILE A 91 -0.22 -6.82 -0.34
C ILE A 91 1.28 -6.82 -0.67
N TYR A 92 2.03 -7.89 -0.35
CA TYR A 92 3.44 -7.98 -0.76
C TYR A 92 3.58 -8.16 -2.26
N GLN A 93 2.72 -8.99 -2.86
CA GLN A 93 2.79 -9.20 -4.30
C GLN A 93 2.44 -7.92 -5.05
N VAL A 94 1.47 -7.15 -4.56
CA VAL A 94 1.12 -5.84 -5.13
C VAL A 94 2.28 -4.84 -4.97
N LEU A 95 2.90 -4.76 -3.79
CA LEU A 95 4.04 -3.87 -3.55
C LEU A 95 5.23 -4.21 -4.43
N LYS A 96 5.58 -5.50 -4.50
CA LYS A 96 6.68 -5.99 -5.34
C LYS A 96 6.42 -5.70 -6.82
N PHE A 97 5.18 -5.92 -7.28
CA PHE A 97 4.81 -5.58 -8.65
C PHE A 97 5.00 -4.08 -8.93
N ILE A 98 4.56 -3.20 -8.03
CA ILE A 98 4.73 -1.75 -8.20
C ILE A 98 6.22 -1.38 -8.22
N GLU A 99 7.03 -1.97 -7.34
CA GLU A 99 8.49 -1.79 -7.31
C GLU A 99 9.14 -2.20 -8.64
N GLU A 100 8.80 -3.37 -9.18
CA GLU A 100 9.28 -3.82 -10.50
C GLU A 100 8.89 -2.85 -11.63
N GLN A 101 7.71 -2.22 -11.56
CA GLN A 101 7.31 -1.21 -12.55
C GLN A 101 8.07 0.11 -12.39
N VAL A 102 8.44 0.49 -11.16
CA VAL A 102 9.26 1.68 -10.88
C VAL A 102 10.69 1.47 -11.36
N GLU A 103 11.24 0.27 -11.21
CA GLU A 103 12.61 -0.05 -11.64
C GLU A 103 12.75 -0.24 -13.16
N ALA A 104 11.67 -0.63 -13.84
CA ALA A 104 11.65 -0.86 -15.29
C ALA A 104 11.44 0.40 -16.15
N GLY A 105 11.03 1.53 -15.53
CA GLY A 105 10.74 2.80 -16.20
C GLY A 105 11.83 3.84 -16.01
#